data_AF-A0A5S4WXI9-F1
#
_entry.id   AF-A0A5S4WXI9-F1
#
_cell.length_a   1.000
_cell.length_b   1.000
_cell.length_c   1.000
_cell.angle_alpha   90.00
_cell.angle_beta   90.00
_cell.angle_gamma   90.00
#
_symmetry.space_group_name_H-M   'P 1'
#
loop_
_entity.id
_entity.type
_entity.pdbx_description
1 polymer ?
#
loop_
_entity_poly.entity_id
_entity_poly.type
_entity_poly.pdbx_seq_one_letter_code
_entity_poly.pdbx_strand_id
1 'polypeptide(L)'
;MPRYASELARRLAREAEAVCRHYLSNGKREGRYWLVGDVHNTPGRSLFVRLQESRKGPAGKWTDAATGEHGDLLDIIRETCGLREFREVAEEARRFLRLPRTEPELVQKPVRPLAPAGSQEVARRLFAISQPIEGTVVEAYLQRRGIGRVHYDGSLRFHPRCYYRPDEHLATETWPAMIACVTDLEGRITGAHRTWLDPDGFDRIRLGKAPIDTPRRAMGDLLGNAVRFGAVDDVLAAGEGIETMLSLRYVLPTMPMAAALSANHLSAMFLPSSLRRLYIARDADAAGHAVQATLSQRAADAGIEAIALSPRLGDFNEDLHVFGLDALRAALRFQLVPEDIVRFLHSSTVAVE
;
A
#
# COMPACT_ATOMS: atom_id res chain seq x y z
N MET A 1 -21.10 -33.67 -6.93
CA MET A 1 -21.21 -32.20 -6.82
C MET A 1 -19.85 -31.49 -6.64
N PRO A 2 -19.02 -31.74 -5.59
CA PRO A 2 -17.83 -30.90 -5.33
C PRO A 2 -16.69 -31.05 -6.36
N ARG A 3 -16.47 -32.26 -6.90
CA ARG A 3 -15.50 -32.47 -7.99
C ARG A 3 -15.85 -31.67 -9.25
N TYR A 4 -17.15 -31.51 -9.52
CA TYR A 4 -17.66 -30.83 -10.71
C TYR A 4 -17.44 -29.30 -10.63
N ALA A 5 -17.76 -28.70 -9.49
CA ALA A 5 -17.49 -27.28 -9.23
C ALA A 5 -15.99 -26.97 -9.30
N SER A 6 -15.15 -27.83 -8.71
CA SER A 6 -13.69 -27.65 -8.70
C SER A 6 -13.07 -27.72 -10.10
N GLU A 7 -13.64 -28.52 -11.00
CA GLU A 7 -13.17 -28.63 -12.38
C GLU A 7 -13.56 -27.39 -13.18
N LEU A 8 -14.79 -26.90 -13.02
CA LEU A 8 -15.29 -25.72 -13.70
C LEU A 8 -14.51 -24.47 -13.27
N ALA A 9 -14.28 -24.30 -11.96
CA ALA A 9 -13.44 -23.23 -11.43
C ALA A 9 -12.01 -23.28 -12.00
N ARG A 10 -11.41 -24.48 -12.11
CA ARG A 10 -10.08 -24.65 -12.70
C ARG A 10 -10.04 -24.29 -14.18
N ARG A 11 -11.10 -24.62 -14.93
CA ARG A 11 -11.21 -24.25 -16.35
C ARG A 11 -11.36 -22.74 -16.52
N LEU A 12 -12.21 -22.10 -15.73
CA LEU A 12 -12.34 -20.64 -15.71
C LEU A 12 -11.02 -19.96 -15.32
N ALA A 13 -10.30 -20.51 -14.34
CA ALA A 13 -9.02 -19.97 -13.88
C ALA A 13 -7.94 -19.93 -14.98
N ARG A 14 -7.95 -20.87 -15.93
CA ARG A 14 -7.06 -20.84 -17.11
C ARG A 14 -7.36 -19.70 -18.07
N GLU A 15 -8.56 -19.14 -17.98
CA GLU A 15 -9.09 -18.07 -18.81
C GLU A 15 -9.46 -16.85 -17.97
N ALA A 16 -8.85 -16.69 -16.79
CA ALA A 16 -9.26 -15.71 -15.79
C ALA A 16 -9.39 -14.30 -16.36
N GLU A 17 -8.46 -13.89 -17.23
CA GLU A 17 -8.51 -12.55 -17.84
C GLU A 17 -9.70 -12.41 -18.80
N ALA A 18 -10.01 -13.44 -19.59
CA ALA A 18 -11.16 -13.41 -20.48
C ALA A 18 -12.49 -13.36 -19.68
N VAL A 19 -12.57 -14.13 -18.58
CA VAL A 19 -13.72 -14.09 -17.67
C VAL A 19 -13.88 -12.68 -17.10
N CYS A 20 -12.79 -12.09 -16.60
CA CYS A 20 -12.82 -10.74 -16.07
C CYS A 20 -13.19 -9.70 -17.13
N ARG A 21 -12.68 -9.78 -18.36
CA ARG A 21 -13.07 -8.87 -19.44
C ARG A 21 -14.57 -8.95 -19.78
N HIS A 22 -15.17 -10.12 -19.62
CA HIS A 22 -16.58 -10.35 -19.94
C HIS A 22 -17.53 -9.90 -18.82
N TYR A 23 -17.26 -10.33 -17.58
CA TYR A 23 -18.16 -10.07 -16.45
C TYR A 23 -17.77 -8.84 -15.63
N LEU A 24 -16.50 -8.45 -15.65
CA LEU A 24 -15.92 -7.34 -14.88
C LEU A 24 -15.31 -6.27 -15.83
N SER A 25 -16.09 -5.87 -16.84
CA SER A 25 -15.65 -5.00 -17.94
C SER A 25 -15.21 -3.58 -17.52
N ASN A 26 -15.66 -3.07 -16.37
CA ASN A 26 -15.20 -1.79 -15.80
C ASN A 26 -13.84 -1.93 -15.09
N GLY A 27 -13.35 -3.15 -14.93
CA GLY A 27 -12.02 -3.41 -14.38
C GLY A 27 -10.90 -3.31 -15.41
N LYS A 28 -9.67 -3.38 -14.92
CA LYS A 28 -8.46 -3.35 -15.76
C LYS A 28 -7.38 -4.29 -15.24
N ARG A 29 -6.51 -4.74 -16.15
CA ARG A 29 -5.36 -5.59 -15.79
C ARG A 29 -4.24 -4.74 -15.20
N GLU A 30 -3.79 -5.11 -13.99
CA GLU A 30 -2.60 -4.55 -13.35
C GLU A 30 -1.62 -5.67 -12.98
N GLY A 31 -0.63 -5.88 -13.84
CA GLY A 31 0.33 -6.97 -13.74
C GLY A 31 -0.34 -8.34 -13.79
N ARG A 32 -0.32 -9.08 -12.69
CA ARG A 32 -0.92 -10.43 -12.58
C ARG A 32 -2.35 -10.42 -12.04
N TYR A 33 -2.96 -9.24 -11.89
CA TYR A 33 -4.27 -9.08 -11.29
C TYR A 33 -5.22 -8.31 -12.22
N TRP A 34 -6.52 -8.54 -12.05
CA TRP A 34 -7.59 -7.70 -12.59
C TRP A 34 -8.20 -6.91 -11.45
N LEU A 35 -8.20 -5.58 -11.54
CA LEU A 35 -8.74 -4.68 -10.52
C LEU A 35 -10.10 -4.15 -10.95
N VAL A 36 -11.08 -4.18 -10.04
CA VAL A 36 -12.43 -3.64 -10.21
C VAL A 36 -12.95 -3.16 -8.84
N GLY A 37 -14.06 -2.41 -8.82
CA GLY A 37 -14.66 -1.92 -7.58
C GLY A 37 -15.19 -3.05 -6.71
N ASP A 38 -16.00 -3.94 -7.27
CA ASP A 38 -16.63 -5.04 -6.53
C ASP A 38 -17.04 -6.18 -7.47
N VAL A 39 -17.70 -7.19 -6.90
CA VAL A 39 -18.27 -8.34 -7.64
C VAL A 39 -19.41 -7.94 -8.58
N HIS A 40 -19.97 -6.73 -8.46
CA HIS A 40 -21.04 -6.20 -9.31
C HIS A 40 -20.50 -5.34 -10.46
N ASN A 41 -19.20 -5.42 -10.74
CA ASN A 41 -18.55 -4.68 -11.83
C ASN A 41 -18.63 -3.15 -11.66
N THR A 42 -18.67 -2.62 -10.43
CA THR A 42 -18.55 -1.17 -10.25
C THR A 42 -17.13 -0.69 -10.59
N PRO A 43 -16.95 0.54 -11.14
CA PRO A 43 -15.62 1.10 -11.33
C PRO A 43 -14.88 1.27 -10.00
N GLY A 44 -13.64 0.78 -9.91
CA GLY A 44 -12.87 0.88 -8.67
C GLY A 44 -11.63 -0.01 -8.68
N ARG A 45 -11.06 -0.25 -7.48
CA ARG A 45 -9.83 -1.03 -7.30
C ARG A 45 -9.78 -1.84 -6.01
N SER A 46 -10.92 -2.01 -5.34
CA SER A 46 -11.05 -2.75 -4.07
C SER A 46 -10.97 -4.26 -4.30
N LEU A 47 -11.62 -4.76 -5.35
CA LEU A 47 -11.60 -6.18 -5.71
C LEU A 47 -10.47 -6.47 -6.70
N PHE A 48 -9.64 -7.46 -6.36
CA PHE A 48 -8.55 -7.93 -7.23
C PHE A 48 -8.67 -9.43 -7.52
N VAL A 49 -8.77 -9.78 -8.81
CA VAL A 49 -8.80 -11.18 -9.29
C VAL A 49 -7.41 -11.59 -9.75
N ARG A 50 -6.89 -12.72 -9.28
CA ARG A 50 -5.60 -13.23 -9.73
C ARG A 50 -5.71 -13.85 -11.13
N LEU A 51 -4.98 -13.31 -12.09
CA LEU A 51 -5.00 -13.78 -13.49
C LEU A 51 -4.04 -14.95 -13.76
N GLN A 52 -2.98 -15.08 -12.95
CA GLN A 52 -1.93 -16.10 -13.14
C GLN A 52 -1.59 -16.79 -11.83
N GLU A 53 -1.32 -18.09 -11.88
CA GLU A 53 -0.85 -18.86 -10.74
C GLU A 53 0.48 -18.31 -10.20
N SER A 54 0.62 -18.26 -8.88
CA SER A 54 1.87 -17.86 -8.23
C SER A 54 2.04 -18.52 -6.88
N ARG A 55 3.21 -18.31 -6.24
CA ARG A 55 3.47 -18.75 -4.86
C ARG A 55 2.40 -18.28 -3.86
N LYS A 56 1.67 -17.21 -4.19
CA LYS A 56 0.60 -16.63 -3.35
C LYS A 56 -0.79 -17.24 -3.62
N GLY A 57 -0.93 -18.22 -4.53
CA GLY A 57 -2.18 -18.96 -4.76
C GLY A 57 -2.54 -19.20 -6.24
N PRO A 58 -3.60 -19.99 -6.50
CA PRO A 58 -4.06 -20.34 -7.84
C PRO A 58 -4.74 -19.16 -8.55
N ALA A 59 -4.70 -19.15 -9.89
CA ALA A 59 -5.45 -18.19 -10.71
C ALA A 59 -6.97 -18.32 -10.49
N GLY A 60 -7.71 -17.26 -10.79
CA GLY A 60 -9.16 -17.17 -10.65
C GLY A 60 -9.67 -16.93 -9.23
N LYS A 61 -8.79 -16.82 -8.23
CA LYS A 61 -9.17 -16.38 -6.88
C LYS A 61 -9.21 -14.86 -6.79
N TRP A 62 -10.24 -14.32 -6.14
CA TRP A 62 -10.40 -12.89 -5.91
C TRP A 62 -10.50 -12.56 -4.43
N THR A 63 -10.19 -11.32 -4.10
CA THR A 63 -10.35 -10.75 -2.77
C THR A 63 -10.74 -9.28 -2.90
N ASP A 64 -11.68 -8.84 -2.08
CA ASP A 64 -12.06 -7.45 -1.93
C ASP A 64 -11.38 -6.86 -0.68
N ALA A 65 -10.55 -5.84 -0.89
CA ALA A 65 -9.83 -5.17 0.19
C ALA A 65 -10.72 -4.28 1.08
N ALA A 66 -11.86 -3.82 0.57
CA ALA A 66 -12.77 -2.95 1.31
C ALA A 66 -13.68 -3.75 2.26
N THR A 67 -14.13 -4.94 1.83
CA THR A 67 -15.03 -5.80 2.63
C THR A 67 -14.32 -6.97 3.30
N GLY A 68 -13.15 -7.38 2.81
CA GLY A 68 -12.45 -8.60 3.24
C GLY A 68 -13.00 -9.89 2.63
N GLU A 69 -14.01 -9.80 1.76
CA GLU A 69 -14.60 -10.94 1.08
C GLU A 69 -13.63 -11.55 0.06
N HIS A 70 -13.80 -12.84 -0.20
CA HIS A 70 -12.96 -13.59 -1.13
C HIS A 70 -13.73 -14.74 -1.74
N GLY A 71 -13.32 -15.15 -2.93
CA GLY A 71 -14.01 -16.20 -3.67
C GLY A 71 -13.25 -16.63 -4.92
N ASP A 72 -13.98 -17.23 -5.86
CA ASP A 72 -13.50 -17.51 -7.21
C ASP A 72 -14.42 -17.00 -8.32
N LEU A 73 -14.03 -17.30 -9.57
CA LEU A 73 -14.72 -16.84 -10.77
C LEU A 73 -16.17 -17.34 -10.86
N LEU A 74 -16.55 -18.44 -10.17
CA LEU A 74 -17.95 -18.86 -10.13
C LEU A 74 -18.79 -17.89 -9.30
N ASP A 75 -18.23 -17.35 -8.22
CA ASP A 75 -18.89 -16.32 -7.42
C ASP A 75 -19.10 -15.05 -8.25
N ILE A 76 -18.09 -14.62 -9.02
CA ILE A 76 -18.23 -13.47 -9.93
C ILE A 76 -19.34 -13.69 -10.96
N ILE A 77 -19.41 -14.87 -11.59
CA ILE A 77 -20.48 -15.18 -12.55
C ILE A 77 -21.85 -15.15 -11.85
N ARG A 78 -21.93 -15.72 -10.64
CA ARG A 78 -23.17 -15.72 -9.85
C ARG A 78 -23.65 -14.29 -9.58
N GLU A 79 -22.78 -13.44 -9.04
CA GLU A 79 -23.14 -12.08 -8.63
C GLU A 79 -23.43 -11.16 -9.82
N THR A 80 -22.60 -11.21 -10.87
CA THR A 80 -22.78 -10.35 -12.06
C THR A 80 -24.02 -10.71 -12.87
N CYS A 81 -24.39 -11.99 -12.92
CA CYS A 81 -25.59 -12.46 -13.61
C CYS A 81 -26.83 -12.55 -12.70
N GLY A 82 -26.71 -12.27 -11.40
CA GLY A 82 -27.83 -12.35 -10.44
C GLY A 82 -28.42 -13.76 -10.28
N LEU A 83 -27.59 -14.80 -10.43
CA LEU A 83 -28.02 -16.21 -10.40
C LEU A 83 -28.14 -16.72 -8.96
N ARG A 84 -29.15 -17.56 -8.69
CA ARG A 84 -29.43 -18.06 -7.33
C ARG A 84 -29.08 -19.52 -7.17
N GLU A 85 -29.30 -20.32 -8.22
CA GLU A 85 -29.03 -21.75 -8.18
C GLU A 85 -27.67 -22.09 -8.80
N PHE A 86 -26.91 -22.99 -8.16
CA PHE A 86 -25.60 -23.41 -8.66
C PHE A 86 -25.68 -24.01 -10.07
N ARG A 87 -26.80 -24.64 -10.42
CA ARG A 87 -27.02 -25.19 -11.76
C ARG A 87 -26.95 -24.09 -12.83
N GLU A 88 -27.55 -22.94 -12.56
CA GLU A 88 -27.57 -21.79 -13.47
C GLU A 88 -26.16 -21.22 -13.64
N VAL A 89 -25.42 -21.08 -12.53
CA VAL A 89 -24.01 -20.64 -12.53
C VAL A 89 -23.15 -21.59 -13.35
N ALA A 90 -23.35 -22.90 -13.20
CA ALA A 90 -22.60 -23.90 -13.95
C ALA A 90 -22.94 -23.90 -15.45
N GLU A 91 -24.21 -23.65 -15.80
CA GLU A 91 -24.64 -23.52 -17.20
C GLU A 91 -24.04 -22.25 -17.84
N GLU A 92 -24.04 -21.12 -17.13
CA GLU A 92 -23.44 -19.88 -17.60
C GLU A 92 -21.92 -19.99 -17.76
N ALA A 93 -21.22 -20.57 -16.77
CA ALA A 93 -19.79 -20.82 -16.88
C ALA A 93 -19.43 -21.74 -18.06
N ARG A 94 -20.25 -22.76 -18.36
CA ARG A 94 -20.07 -23.58 -19.57
C ARG A 94 -20.36 -22.80 -20.84
N ARG A 95 -21.36 -21.91 -20.83
CA ARG A 95 -21.69 -21.02 -21.96
C ARG A 95 -20.49 -20.15 -22.28
N PHE A 96 -19.93 -19.49 -21.26
CA PHE A 96 -18.72 -18.68 -21.39
C PHE A 96 -17.55 -19.46 -21.98
N LEU A 97 -17.24 -20.64 -21.43
CA LEU A 97 -16.16 -21.51 -21.90
C LEU A 97 -16.35 -22.05 -23.33
N ARG A 98 -17.53 -21.85 -23.94
CA ARG A 98 -17.83 -22.21 -25.34
C ARG A 98 -17.82 -21.01 -26.29
N LEU A 99 -17.65 -19.78 -25.79
CA LEU A 99 -17.66 -18.59 -26.63
C LEU A 99 -16.43 -18.61 -27.58
N PRO A 100 -16.61 -18.27 -28.88
CA PRO A 100 -15.49 -18.11 -29.80
C PRO A 100 -14.61 -16.96 -29.32
N ARG A 101 -13.30 -17.20 -29.26
CA ARG A 101 -12.36 -16.21 -28.76
C ARG A 101 -12.07 -15.19 -29.85
N THR A 102 -12.33 -13.91 -29.58
CA THR A 102 -11.65 -12.83 -30.29
C THR A 102 -10.24 -12.77 -29.73
N GLU A 103 -9.28 -13.35 -30.42
CA GLU A 103 -7.86 -13.12 -30.11
C GLU A 103 -7.58 -11.63 -30.35
N PRO A 104 -7.13 -10.86 -29.34
CA PRO A 104 -6.38 -9.66 -29.63
C PRO A 104 -5.05 -10.12 -30.24
N GLU A 105 -4.66 -9.54 -31.38
CA GLU A 105 -3.38 -9.77 -32.04
C GLU A 105 -2.23 -9.68 -31.02
N LEU A 106 -1.79 -10.83 -30.52
CA LEU A 106 -0.58 -10.95 -29.73
C LEU A 106 0.58 -10.80 -30.70
N VAL A 107 1.10 -9.59 -30.85
CA VAL A 107 2.45 -9.38 -31.36
C VAL A 107 3.40 -10.10 -30.41
N GLN A 108 3.74 -11.35 -30.76
CA GLN A 108 4.70 -12.18 -30.06
C GLN A 108 6.09 -11.55 -30.20
N LYS A 109 6.42 -10.58 -29.35
CA LYS A 109 7.83 -10.31 -29.06
C LYS A 109 8.35 -11.43 -28.16
N PRO A 110 9.50 -12.04 -28.47
CA PRO A 110 10.07 -13.10 -27.65
C PRO A 110 10.30 -12.57 -26.24
N VAL A 111 9.49 -13.05 -25.31
CA VAL A 111 9.62 -12.75 -23.88
C VAL A 111 10.87 -13.49 -23.41
N ARG A 112 12.02 -12.80 -23.42
CA ARG A 112 13.09 -13.13 -22.47
C ARG A 112 12.43 -13.22 -21.08
N PRO A 113 12.78 -14.20 -20.23
CA PRO A 113 12.24 -14.25 -18.88
C PRO A 113 12.68 -12.98 -18.15
N LEU A 114 11.84 -11.96 -18.19
CA LEU A 114 11.96 -10.79 -17.34
C LEU A 114 11.88 -11.34 -15.92
N ALA A 115 12.93 -11.11 -15.13
CA ALA A 115 12.88 -11.30 -13.69
C ALA A 115 11.53 -10.75 -13.20
N PRO A 116 10.80 -11.47 -12.33
CA PRO A 116 9.42 -11.15 -12.01
C PRO A 116 9.32 -9.67 -11.65
N ALA A 117 8.54 -8.92 -12.44
CA ALA A 117 8.34 -7.50 -12.24
C ALA A 117 7.93 -7.26 -10.79
N GLY A 118 8.79 -6.58 -10.02
CA GLY A 118 8.60 -6.34 -8.59
C GLY A 118 9.31 -7.33 -7.64
N SER A 119 10.41 -7.97 -8.04
CA SER A 119 11.28 -8.70 -7.11
C SER A 119 12.00 -7.76 -6.12
N GLN A 120 12.45 -8.30 -4.98
CA GLN A 120 13.28 -7.57 -4.01
C GLN A 120 14.54 -6.96 -4.66
N GLU A 121 15.10 -7.63 -5.66
CA GLU A 121 16.29 -7.16 -6.39
C GLU A 121 16.02 -5.90 -7.20
N VAL A 122 14.86 -5.80 -7.86
CA VAL A 122 14.46 -4.58 -8.57
C VAL A 122 14.29 -3.42 -7.60
N ALA A 123 13.69 -3.68 -6.42
CA ALA A 123 13.54 -2.68 -5.37
C ALA A 123 14.90 -2.18 -4.86
N ARG A 124 15.83 -3.09 -4.55
CA ARG A 124 17.21 -2.76 -4.13
C ARG A 124 17.93 -1.94 -5.18
N ARG A 125 17.84 -2.34 -6.45
CA ARG A 125 18.47 -1.61 -7.55
C ARG A 125 17.88 -0.21 -7.70
N LEU A 126 16.56 -0.07 -7.69
CA LEU A 126 15.88 1.22 -7.76
C LEU A 126 16.35 2.15 -6.63
N PHE A 127 16.40 1.64 -5.41
CA PHE A 127 16.86 2.42 -4.27
C PHE A 127 18.34 2.81 -4.40
N ALA A 128 19.20 1.88 -4.82
CA ALA A 128 20.63 2.09 -4.99
C ALA A 128 20.96 3.17 -6.04
N ILE A 129 20.23 3.21 -7.15
CA ILE A 129 20.41 4.23 -8.22
C ILE A 129 19.73 5.56 -7.93
N SER A 130 19.00 5.68 -6.82
CA SER A 130 18.36 6.91 -6.39
C SER A 130 19.30 7.75 -5.53
N GLN A 131 19.15 9.07 -5.57
CA GLN A 131 20.01 10.05 -4.89
C GLN A 131 19.39 10.54 -3.57
N PRO A 132 20.14 11.22 -2.68
CA PRO A 132 19.58 11.88 -1.50
C PRO A 132 18.48 12.90 -1.88
N ILE A 133 17.59 13.23 -0.93
CA ILE A 133 16.44 14.09 -1.21
C ILE A 133 16.75 15.59 -1.06
N GLU A 134 17.86 15.95 -0.42
CA GLU A 134 18.27 17.35 -0.20
C GLU A 134 18.42 18.12 -1.52
N GLY A 135 17.83 19.32 -1.58
CA GLY A 135 17.85 20.18 -2.75
C GLY A 135 17.03 19.65 -3.93
N THR A 136 16.15 18.67 -3.71
CA THR A 136 15.34 18.05 -4.78
C THR A 136 13.86 18.42 -4.66
N VAL A 137 13.07 18.07 -5.68
CA VAL A 137 11.60 18.20 -5.66
C VAL A 137 10.95 17.40 -4.52
N VAL A 138 11.61 16.36 -4.00
CA VAL A 138 11.11 15.59 -2.85
C VAL A 138 11.19 16.40 -1.56
N GLU A 139 12.31 17.11 -1.32
CA GLU A 139 12.42 18.01 -0.17
C GLU A 139 11.38 19.13 -0.26
N ALA A 140 11.25 19.77 -1.43
CA ALA A 140 10.25 20.80 -1.67
C ALA A 140 8.82 20.28 -1.49
N TYR A 141 8.54 19.04 -1.91
CA TYR A 141 7.26 18.37 -1.69
C TYR A 141 6.95 18.22 -0.20
N LEU A 142 7.87 17.66 0.59
CA LEU A 142 7.67 17.47 2.04
C LEU A 142 7.47 18.82 2.76
N GLN A 143 8.26 19.84 2.41
CA GLN A 143 8.11 21.19 2.96
C GLN A 143 6.73 21.80 2.65
N ARG A 144 6.22 21.65 1.43
CA ARG A 144 4.86 22.10 1.05
C ARG A 144 3.76 21.31 1.77
N ARG A 145 4.05 20.07 2.17
CA ARG A 145 3.20 19.25 3.04
C ARG A 145 3.29 19.65 4.52
N GLY A 146 4.01 20.73 4.85
CA GLY A 146 4.21 21.22 6.22
C GLY A 146 5.27 20.44 7.01
N ILE A 147 5.93 19.46 6.39
CA ILE A 147 6.93 18.60 7.01
C ILE A 147 8.29 19.29 6.87
N GLY A 148 8.80 19.81 7.98
CA GLY A 148 10.11 20.46 8.02
C GLY A 148 11.27 19.47 7.92
N ARG A 149 12.47 19.92 8.32
CA ARG A 149 13.65 19.06 8.35
C ARG A 149 13.47 17.96 9.40
N VAL A 150 13.31 16.72 8.91
CA VAL A 150 13.23 15.51 9.72
C VAL A 150 14.38 14.59 9.35
N HIS A 151 14.95 13.91 10.34
CA HIS A 151 15.84 12.79 10.06
C HIS A 151 14.99 11.64 9.53
N TYR A 152 15.37 11.11 8.37
CA TYR A 152 14.73 9.96 7.75
C TYR A 152 15.69 8.77 7.61
N ASP A 153 16.89 8.87 8.21
CA ASP A 153 17.89 7.80 8.36
C ASP A 153 18.28 7.12 7.04
N GLY A 154 18.25 7.90 5.95
CA GLY A 154 18.54 7.42 4.60
C GLY A 154 17.39 6.61 3.96
N SER A 155 16.25 6.42 4.64
CA SER A 155 15.13 5.61 4.16
C SER A 155 14.39 6.22 2.96
N LEU A 156 14.59 7.51 2.71
CA LEU A 156 14.02 8.24 1.58
C LEU A 156 15.12 8.65 0.60
N ARG A 157 14.84 8.47 -0.68
CA ARG A 157 15.68 8.87 -1.80
C ARG A 157 14.84 9.50 -2.90
N PHE A 158 15.50 10.15 -3.85
CA PHE A 158 14.90 10.78 -5.01
C PHE A 158 15.36 10.09 -6.30
N HIS A 159 14.43 9.88 -7.23
CA HIS A 159 14.75 9.46 -8.59
C HIS A 159 14.15 10.45 -9.61
N PRO A 160 14.94 11.16 -10.44
CA PRO A 160 14.45 12.23 -11.29
C PRO A 160 13.59 11.77 -12.47
N ARG A 161 13.80 10.53 -12.95
CA ARG A 161 13.09 9.96 -14.11
C ARG A 161 12.54 8.56 -13.83
N CYS A 162 11.76 8.43 -12.77
CA CYS A 162 11.21 7.14 -12.34
C CYS A 162 10.12 6.66 -13.30
N TYR A 163 10.23 5.42 -13.79
CA TYR A 163 9.26 4.86 -14.74
C TYR A 163 7.89 4.67 -14.11
N TYR A 164 6.88 5.22 -14.77
CA TYR A 164 5.47 4.96 -14.53
C TYR A 164 4.88 4.26 -15.75
N ARG A 165 4.14 3.17 -15.53
CA ARG A 165 3.45 2.46 -16.60
C ARG A 165 1.97 2.37 -16.24
N PRO A 166 1.06 3.15 -16.85
CA PRO A 166 -0.34 3.14 -16.48
C PRO A 166 -0.97 1.75 -16.64
N ASP A 167 -0.68 1.10 -17.78
CA ASP A 167 -1.15 -0.23 -18.17
C ASP A 167 -0.07 -1.01 -18.97
N GLU A 168 -0.17 -2.34 -19.04
CA GLU A 168 0.73 -3.19 -19.85
C GLU A 168 0.72 -2.86 -21.35
N HIS A 169 -0.33 -2.25 -21.86
CA HIS A 169 -0.48 -1.87 -23.27
C HIS A 169 -0.16 -0.40 -23.54
N LEU A 170 -0.04 0.42 -22.51
CA LEU A 170 0.27 1.85 -22.64
C LEU A 170 1.78 2.12 -22.58
N ALA A 171 2.16 3.27 -23.13
CA ALA A 171 3.55 3.72 -23.14
C ALA A 171 4.05 3.95 -21.71
N THR A 172 5.36 3.73 -21.50
CA THR A 172 5.99 4.03 -20.21
C THR A 172 6.32 5.52 -20.17
N GLU A 173 5.87 6.19 -19.12
CA GLU A 173 6.17 7.58 -18.80
C GLU A 173 7.31 7.66 -17.79
N THR A 174 7.95 8.82 -17.67
CA THR A 174 8.93 9.10 -16.63
C THR A 174 8.54 10.32 -15.84
N TRP A 175 8.53 10.19 -14.51
CA TRP A 175 8.19 11.27 -13.58
C TRP A 175 9.22 11.33 -12.45
N PRO A 176 9.49 12.49 -11.86
CA PRO A 176 10.27 12.56 -10.62
C PRO A 176 9.53 11.79 -9.52
N ALA A 177 10.27 11.09 -8.65
CA ALA A 177 9.66 10.31 -7.58
C ALA A 177 10.46 10.31 -6.28
N MET A 178 9.73 10.39 -5.16
CA MET A 178 10.22 9.96 -3.87
C MET A 178 10.23 8.43 -3.81
N ILE A 179 11.38 7.87 -3.45
CA ILE A 179 11.60 6.44 -3.30
C ILE A 179 11.83 6.16 -1.81
N ALA A 180 10.96 5.37 -1.19
CA ALA A 180 11.14 4.93 0.18
C ALA A 180 11.55 3.46 0.21
N CYS A 181 12.60 3.08 0.94
CA CYS A 181 12.93 1.68 1.12
C CYS A 181 12.01 1.02 2.14
N VAL A 182 11.59 -0.20 1.83
CA VAL A 182 10.85 -1.07 2.73
C VAL A 182 11.82 -2.12 3.23
N THR A 183 11.91 -2.28 4.56
CA THR A 183 12.87 -3.16 5.21
C THR A 183 12.22 -4.15 6.14
N ASP A 184 12.87 -5.31 6.32
CA ASP A 184 12.59 -6.20 7.44
C ASP A 184 13.10 -5.63 8.78
N LEU A 185 13.06 -6.44 9.85
CA LEU A 185 13.52 -6.04 11.18
C LEU A 185 15.05 -5.95 11.27
N GLU A 186 15.78 -6.66 10.39
CA GLU A 186 17.24 -6.63 10.32
C GLU A 186 17.77 -5.49 9.42
N GLY A 187 16.89 -4.65 8.88
CA GLY A 187 17.24 -3.53 8.01
C GLY A 187 17.55 -3.92 6.58
N ARG A 188 17.30 -5.17 6.17
CA ARG A 188 17.49 -5.59 4.77
C ARG A 188 16.36 -5.05 3.93
N ILE A 189 16.70 -4.43 2.80
CA ILE A 189 15.71 -3.92 1.84
C ILE A 189 14.96 -5.10 1.23
N THR A 190 13.66 -5.17 1.46
CA THR A 190 12.73 -6.17 0.91
C THR A 190 11.84 -5.58 -0.17
N GLY A 191 11.64 -4.26 -0.17
CA GLY A 191 10.82 -3.57 -1.17
C GLY A 191 11.14 -2.09 -1.30
N ALA A 192 10.39 -1.42 -2.18
CA ALA A 192 10.48 0.02 -2.36
C ALA A 192 9.09 0.59 -2.68
N HIS A 193 8.78 1.75 -2.12
CA HIS A 193 7.60 2.55 -2.44
C HIS A 193 8.00 3.73 -3.32
N ARG A 194 7.21 3.99 -4.38
CA ARG A 194 7.35 5.15 -5.26
C ARG A 194 6.17 6.08 -5.03
N THR A 195 6.45 7.34 -4.75
CA THR A 195 5.49 8.44 -4.87
C THR A 195 5.95 9.32 -6.02
N TRP A 196 5.25 9.28 -7.15
CA TRP A 196 5.54 10.18 -8.27
C TRP A 196 5.00 11.58 -7.95
N LEU A 197 5.83 12.58 -8.23
CA LEU A 197 5.59 13.98 -7.89
C LEU A 197 5.34 14.80 -9.15
N ASP A 198 4.54 15.84 -9.00
CA ASP A 198 4.35 16.83 -10.05
C ASP A 198 5.54 17.79 -10.04
N PRO A 199 6.37 17.85 -11.11
CA PRO A 199 7.48 18.79 -11.19
C PRO A 199 7.01 20.24 -11.34
N ASP A 200 5.81 20.45 -11.88
CA ASP A 200 5.32 21.75 -12.34
C ASP A 200 4.45 22.45 -11.30
N GLY A 201 4.07 21.78 -10.21
CA GLY A 201 3.35 22.46 -9.15
C GLY A 201 2.88 21.63 -7.96
N PHE A 202 2.28 22.34 -7.02
CA PHE A 202 1.56 21.78 -5.88
C PHE A 202 0.14 22.32 -5.92
N ASP A 203 -0.83 21.46 -6.19
CA ASP A 203 -2.25 21.80 -6.09
C ASP A 203 -2.89 21.13 -4.86
N ARG A 204 -3.98 21.71 -4.36
CA ARG A 204 -4.65 21.24 -3.13
C ARG A 204 -5.39 19.90 -3.30
N ILE A 205 -5.63 19.46 -4.53
CA ILE A 205 -6.36 18.22 -4.82
C ILE A 205 -5.39 17.04 -4.83
N ARG A 206 -4.27 17.16 -5.54
CA ARG A 206 -3.25 16.10 -5.66
C ARG A 206 -2.18 16.21 -4.59
N LEU A 207 -2.10 17.34 -3.89
CA LEU A 207 -1.15 17.64 -2.83
C LEU A 207 0.30 17.42 -3.28
N GLY A 208 0.63 17.85 -4.51
CA GLY A 208 1.97 17.76 -5.12
C GLY A 208 2.31 16.41 -5.76
N LYS A 209 1.37 15.45 -5.78
CA LYS A 209 1.55 14.17 -6.48
C LYS A 209 1.32 14.35 -7.98
N ALA A 210 2.03 13.56 -8.77
CA ALA A 210 1.94 13.59 -10.23
C ALA A 210 0.48 13.39 -10.71
N PRO A 211 0.08 14.00 -11.83
CA PRO A 211 -1.27 13.93 -12.40
C PRO A 211 -1.54 12.60 -13.12
N ILE A 212 -1.33 11.48 -12.42
CA ILE A 212 -1.46 10.11 -12.94
C ILE A 212 -2.42 9.28 -12.06
N ASP A 213 -3.05 8.25 -12.62
CA ASP A 213 -4.08 7.44 -11.96
C ASP A 213 -3.68 6.83 -10.59
N THR A 214 -2.42 6.44 -10.49
CA THR A 214 -1.85 5.73 -9.35
C THR A 214 -0.49 6.34 -8.99
N PRO A 215 -0.48 7.54 -8.36
CA PRO A 215 0.75 8.26 -8.09
C PRO A 215 1.57 7.64 -6.95
N ARG A 216 1.11 6.52 -6.39
CA ARG A 216 1.77 5.73 -5.36
C ARG A 216 1.76 4.26 -5.77
N ARG A 217 2.93 3.62 -5.83
CA ARG A 217 3.05 2.17 -6.06
C ARG A 217 4.25 1.60 -5.34
N ALA A 218 4.05 0.47 -4.69
CA ALA A 218 5.11 -0.30 -4.05
C ALA A 218 5.50 -1.53 -4.88
N MET A 219 6.69 -2.07 -4.62
CA MET A 219 7.23 -3.29 -5.23
C MET A 219 8.11 -4.06 -4.23
N GLY A 220 8.36 -5.34 -4.50
CA GLY A 220 9.09 -6.23 -3.59
C GLY A 220 8.17 -6.92 -2.59
N ASP A 221 8.77 -7.41 -1.51
CA ASP A 221 8.08 -8.13 -0.44
C ASP A 221 7.71 -7.18 0.69
N LEU A 222 6.46 -6.74 0.69
CA LEU A 222 5.95 -5.70 1.60
C LEU A 222 5.31 -6.26 2.87
N LEU A 223 4.75 -7.48 2.80
CA LEU A 223 4.03 -8.09 3.92
C LEU A 223 4.98 -8.28 5.11
N GLY A 224 4.58 -7.81 6.29
CA GLY A 224 5.39 -7.84 7.50
C GLY A 224 6.45 -6.73 7.60
N ASN A 225 6.70 -6.01 6.50
CA ASN A 225 7.77 -5.02 6.40
C ASN A 225 7.20 -3.59 6.36
N ALA A 226 8.06 -2.60 6.57
CA ALA A 226 7.66 -1.19 6.56
C ALA A 226 8.81 -0.28 6.10
N VAL A 227 8.49 0.96 5.75
CA VAL A 227 9.47 2.04 5.69
C VAL A 227 9.77 2.46 7.12
N ARG A 228 11.02 2.30 7.56
CA ARG A 228 11.42 2.54 8.95
C ARG A 228 12.22 3.82 9.09
N PHE A 229 12.01 4.49 10.20
CA PHE A 229 12.52 5.81 10.53
C PHE A 229 13.09 5.74 11.94
N GLY A 230 14.41 5.68 12.07
CA GLY A 230 15.09 5.48 13.35
C GLY A 230 15.21 4.01 13.75
N ALA A 231 16.15 3.74 14.67
CA ALA A 231 16.36 2.42 15.23
C ALA A 231 15.39 2.16 16.40
N VAL A 232 14.71 1.01 16.38
CA VAL A 232 13.76 0.64 17.43
C VAL A 232 14.50 0.01 18.61
N ASP A 233 14.24 0.54 19.80
CA ASP A 233 14.67 -0.04 21.08
C ASP A 233 13.46 -0.76 21.71
N ASP A 234 12.64 -0.04 22.49
CA ASP A 234 11.45 -0.56 23.16
C ASP A 234 10.14 0.16 22.81
N VAL A 235 10.19 1.29 22.08
CA VAL A 235 9.02 2.07 21.65
C VAL A 235 9.04 2.28 20.13
N LEU A 236 7.89 2.11 19.48
CA LEU A 236 7.67 2.32 18.05
C LEU A 236 6.33 3.00 17.82
N ALA A 237 6.29 4.01 16.95
CA ALA A 237 5.04 4.48 16.35
C ALA A 237 4.88 3.90 14.94
N ALA A 238 3.68 3.44 14.59
CA ALA A 238 3.41 2.84 13.29
C ALA A 238 2.10 3.36 12.70
N GLY A 239 2.10 3.64 11.40
CA GLY A 239 0.95 4.16 10.68
C GLY A 239 1.03 3.84 9.19
N GLU A 240 0.01 4.26 8.45
CA GLU A 240 -0.18 3.81 7.07
C GLU A 240 0.69 4.63 6.09
N GLY A 241 0.55 5.95 6.14
CA GLY A 241 1.20 6.89 5.20
C GLY A 241 2.62 7.31 5.61
N ILE A 242 3.49 7.48 4.61
CA ILE A 242 4.83 8.07 4.81
C ILE A 242 4.68 9.50 5.33
N GLU A 243 3.84 10.33 4.71
CA GLU A 243 3.62 11.72 5.12
C GLU A 243 3.01 11.81 6.53
N THR A 244 2.07 10.93 6.87
CA THR A 244 1.48 10.83 8.22
C THR A 244 2.55 10.57 9.26
N MET A 245 3.40 9.56 9.04
CA MET A 245 4.47 9.21 9.99
C MET A 245 5.57 10.26 10.05
N LEU A 246 5.93 10.89 8.93
CA LEU A 246 6.89 11.99 8.94
C LEU A 246 6.33 13.25 9.65
N SER A 247 5.02 13.47 9.62
CA SER A 247 4.37 14.57 10.36
C SER A 247 4.49 14.35 11.87
N LEU A 248 4.33 13.10 12.33
CA LEU A 248 4.60 12.73 13.72
C LEU A 248 6.09 12.82 14.06
N ARG A 249 6.98 12.33 13.18
CA ARG A 249 8.44 12.41 13.35
C ARG A 249 8.91 13.86 13.46
N TYR A 250 8.24 14.80 12.80
CA TYR A 250 8.57 16.22 12.92
C TYR A 250 8.29 16.78 14.32
N VAL A 251 7.30 16.22 15.03
CA VAL A 251 6.99 16.56 16.42
C VAL A 251 7.86 15.77 17.41
N LEU A 252 8.16 14.52 17.08
CA LEU A 252 8.84 13.53 17.92
C LEU A 252 10.11 13.01 17.20
N PRO A 253 11.14 13.85 17.02
CA PRO A 253 12.26 13.58 16.10
C PRO A 253 13.04 12.31 16.42
N THR A 254 13.12 11.96 17.71
CA THR A 254 13.88 10.81 18.21
C THR A 254 13.05 9.55 18.38
N MET A 255 11.72 9.61 18.23
CA MET A 255 10.87 8.42 18.33
C MET A 255 11.01 7.57 17.06
N PRO A 256 11.30 6.27 17.19
CA PRO A 256 11.31 5.36 16.05
C PRO A 256 9.92 5.23 15.43
N MET A 257 9.83 5.27 14.09
CA MET A 257 8.57 5.23 13.37
C MET A 257 8.58 4.26 12.19
N ALA A 258 7.41 3.75 11.82
CA ALA A 258 7.23 2.87 10.67
C ALA A 258 6.01 3.27 9.84
N ALA A 259 6.18 3.45 8.53
CA ALA A 259 5.08 3.61 7.58
C ALA A 259 4.88 2.30 6.79
N ALA A 260 3.71 1.69 6.95
CA ALA A 260 3.41 0.38 6.37
C ALA A 260 2.84 0.42 4.96
N LEU A 261 2.55 1.62 4.42
CA LEU A 261 2.11 1.90 3.05
C LEU A 261 0.66 1.54 2.71
N SER A 262 0.02 0.65 3.48
CA SER A 262 -1.44 0.46 3.46
C SER A 262 -1.97 -0.15 4.76
N ALA A 263 -3.28 -0.06 5.01
CA ALA A 263 -3.96 -0.58 6.18
C ALA A 263 -3.71 -2.08 6.34
N ASN A 264 -3.79 -2.83 5.24
CA ASN A 264 -3.52 -4.27 5.22
C ASN A 264 -2.06 -4.59 5.60
N HIS A 265 -1.10 -3.81 5.10
CA HIS A 265 0.30 -4.02 5.48
C HIS A 265 0.58 -3.59 6.92
N LEU A 266 -0.09 -2.54 7.41
CA LEU A 266 0.00 -2.09 8.79
C LEU A 266 -0.51 -3.16 9.76
N SER A 267 -1.70 -3.70 9.50
CA SER A 267 -2.30 -4.81 10.26
C SER A 267 -1.43 -6.07 10.27
N ALA A 268 -0.60 -6.27 9.25
CA ALA A 268 0.29 -7.44 9.11
C ALA A 268 1.75 -7.16 9.45
N MET A 269 2.12 -5.93 9.83
CA MET A 269 3.50 -5.53 10.09
C MET A 269 4.12 -6.39 11.20
N PHE A 270 5.38 -6.78 11.05
CA PHE A 270 6.12 -7.46 12.11
C PHE A 270 6.54 -6.47 13.20
N LEU A 271 6.27 -6.88 14.45
CA LEU A 271 6.63 -6.15 15.65
C LEU A 271 7.98 -6.68 16.16
N PRO A 272 8.97 -5.81 16.46
CA PRO A 272 10.20 -6.23 17.10
C PRO A 272 9.91 -6.92 18.45
N SER A 273 10.66 -7.97 18.78
CA SER A 273 10.48 -8.67 20.06
C SER A 273 10.96 -7.86 21.27
N SER A 274 11.76 -6.82 21.06
CA SER A 274 12.19 -5.87 22.09
C SER A 274 11.10 -4.85 22.44
N LEU A 275 10.01 -4.80 21.67
CA LEU A 275 9.02 -3.76 21.80
C LEU A 275 8.25 -3.91 23.11
N ARG A 276 8.27 -2.87 23.93
CA ARG A 276 7.44 -2.73 25.12
C ARG A 276 6.15 -1.98 24.79
N ARG A 277 6.21 -1.01 23.86
CA ARG A 277 5.08 -0.16 23.51
C ARG A 277 4.98 0.13 22.01
N LEU A 278 3.76 0.02 21.49
CA LEU A 278 3.39 0.37 20.13
C LEU A 278 2.39 1.53 20.14
N TYR A 279 2.77 2.66 19.56
CA TYR A 279 1.84 3.72 19.20
C TYR A 279 1.26 3.45 17.80
N ILE A 280 -0.06 3.35 17.70
CA ILE A 280 -0.76 3.09 16.43
C ILE A 280 -1.33 4.41 15.93
N ALA A 281 -0.64 5.03 14.97
CA ALA A 281 -1.11 6.22 14.27
C ALA A 281 -2.13 5.81 13.21
N ARG A 282 -3.41 5.90 13.57
CA ARG A 282 -4.52 5.54 12.69
C ARG A 282 -5.00 6.76 11.91
N ASP A 283 -5.42 6.53 10.67
CA ASP A 283 -6.23 7.51 9.95
C ASP A 283 -7.66 7.48 10.51
N ALA A 284 -8.39 8.60 10.42
CA ALA A 284 -9.73 8.76 10.99
C ALA A 284 -10.83 8.20 10.07
N ASP A 285 -10.69 6.94 9.67
CA ASP A 285 -11.65 6.22 8.84
C ASP A 285 -11.88 4.78 9.33
N ALA A 286 -12.79 4.06 8.66
CA ALA A 286 -13.14 2.69 9.01
C ALA A 286 -11.95 1.72 8.93
N ALA A 287 -11.03 1.93 7.97
CA ALA A 287 -9.85 1.10 7.81
C ALA A 287 -8.88 1.32 8.98
N GLY A 288 -8.65 2.57 9.38
CA GLY A 288 -7.85 2.94 10.54
C GLY A 288 -8.38 2.35 11.85
N HIS A 289 -9.71 2.32 12.03
CA HIS A 289 -10.33 1.64 13.18
C HIS A 289 -10.10 0.13 13.18
N ALA A 290 -10.23 -0.53 12.02
CA ALA A 290 -9.98 -1.97 11.89
C ALA A 290 -8.51 -2.34 12.12
N VAL A 291 -7.59 -1.50 11.61
CA VAL A 291 -6.14 -1.61 11.86
C VAL A 291 -5.84 -1.52 13.35
N GLN A 292 -6.38 -0.50 14.02
CA GLN A 292 -6.18 -0.33 15.47
C GLN A 292 -6.59 -1.58 16.23
N ALA A 293 -7.81 -2.10 15.99
CA ALA A 293 -8.29 -3.30 16.66
C ALA A 293 -7.37 -4.51 16.42
N THR A 294 -6.98 -4.73 15.17
CA THR A 294 -6.11 -5.87 14.78
C THR A 294 -4.73 -5.77 15.41
N LEU A 295 -4.08 -4.60 15.34
CA LEU A 295 -2.75 -4.41 15.91
C LEU A 295 -2.76 -4.41 17.43
N SER A 296 -3.79 -3.85 18.07
CA SER A 296 -3.94 -3.90 19.52
C SER A 296 -4.06 -5.34 20.02
N GLN A 297 -4.82 -6.21 19.32
CA GLN A 297 -4.89 -7.63 19.68
C GLN A 297 -3.54 -8.33 19.51
N ARG A 298 -2.89 -8.17 18.35
CA ARG A 298 -1.57 -8.77 18.08
C ARG A 298 -0.49 -8.30 19.04
N ALA A 299 -0.53 -7.02 19.43
CA ALA A 299 0.37 -6.45 20.42
C ALA A 299 0.12 -7.07 21.81
N ALA A 300 -1.14 -7.16 22.23
CA ALA A 300 -1.51 -7.79 23.50
C ALA A 300 -1.06 -9.26 23.57
N ASP A 301 -1.24 -10.03 22.49
CA ASP A 301 -0.80 -11.42 22.38
C ASP A 301 0.74 -11.56 22.51
N ALA A 302 1.47 -10.50 22.15
CA ALA A 302 2.92 -10.41 22.27
C ALA A 302 3.40 -9.73 23.57
N GLY A 303 2.50 -9.34 24.48
CA GLY A 303 2.83 -8.63 25.71
C GLY A 303 3.25 -7.17 25.52
N ILE A 304 2.86 -6.55 24.41
CA ILE A 304 3.20 -5.18 24.02
C ILE A 304 2.03 -4.25 24.35
N GLU A 305 2.31 -3.13 25.02
CA GLU A 305 1.32 -2.09 25.27
C GLU A 305 0.98 -1.34 23.96
N ALA A 306 -0.25 -1.45 23.47
CA ALA A 306 -0.71 -0.75 22.28
C ALA A 306 -1.54 0.49 22.63
N ILE A 307 -1.15 1.65 22.12
CA ILE A 307 -1.82 2.93 22.35
C ILE A 307 -2.16 3.58 21.02
N ALA A 308 -3.43 3.93 20.82
CA ALA A 308 -3.85 4.62 19.59
C ALA A 308 -3.48 6.10 19.65
N LEU A 309 -2.90 6.61 18.56
CA LEU A 309 -2.77 8.02 18.27
C LEU A 309 -3.83 8.39 17.23
N SER A 310 -4.71 9.32 17.58
CA SER A 310 -5.79 9.78 16.72
C SER A 310 -5.54 11.22 16.24
N PRO A 311 -5.61 11.48 14.93
CA PRO A 311 -5.66 12.84 14.40
C PRO A 311 -7.00 13.50 14.74
N ARG A 312 -7.06 14.82 14.62
CA ARG A 312 -8.29 15.63 14.77
C ARG A 312 -9.10 15.65 13.47
N LEU A 313 -8.41 15.62 12.32
CA LEU A 313 -8.98 15.52 10.98
C LEU A 313 -8.80 14.10 10.42
N GLY A 314 -8.54 13.95 9.11
CA GLY A 314 -8.39 12.65 8.46
C GLY A 314 -7.09 11.94 8.81
N ASP A 315 -5.96 12.65 8.76
CA ASP A 315 -4.64 12.10 9.08
C ASP A 315 -3.74 13.15 9.78
N PHE A 316 -2.61 12.70 10.35
CA PHE A 316 -1.69 13.60 11.05
C PHE A 316 -0.96 14.61 10.14
N ASN A 317 -0.88 14.35 8.83
CA ASN A 317 -0.34 15.35 7.90
C ASN A 317 -1.35 16.46 7.61
N GLU A 318 -2.64 16.13 7.53
CA GLU A 318 -3.72 17.11 7.46
C GLU A 318 -3.74 17.98 8.72
N ASP A 319 -3.64 17.37 9.91
CA ASP A 319 -3.55 18.11 11.18
C ASP A 319 -2.33 19.05 11.20
N LEU A 320 -1.16 18.57 10.79
CA LEU A 320 0.06 19.39 10.71
C LEU A 320 -0.13 20.57 9.76
N HIS A 321 -0.75 20.33 8.60
CA HIS A 321 -0.96 21.34 7.58
C HIS A 321 -1.98 22.41 8.01
N VAL A 322 -3.05 22.00 8.70
CA VAL A 322 -4.16 22.88 9.08
C VAL A 322 -3.88 23.62 10.40
N PHE A 323 -3.34 22.92 11.40
CA PHE A 323 -3.17 23.48 12.75
C PHE A 323 -1.73 23.90 13.07
N GLY A 324 -0.75 23.44 12.30
CA GLY A 324 0.66 23.72 12.52
C GLY A 324 1.31 22.86 13.60
N LEU A 325 2.63 23.01 13.72
CA LEU A 325 3.48 22.16 14.54
C LEU A 325 3.14 22.20 16.03
N ASP A 326 2.94 23.40 16.59
CA ASP A 326 2.73 23.57 18.04
C ASP A 326 1.38 23.01 18.50
N ALA A 327 0.34 23.17 17.68
CA ALA A 327 -0.97 22.60 17.96
C ALA A 327 -0.95 21.07 17.89
N LEU A 328 -0.27 20.51 16.88
CA LEU A 328 -0.08 19.06 16.78
C LEU A 328 0.74 18.52 17.97
N ARG A 329 1.80 19.23 18.38
CA ARG A 329 2.61 18.92 19.57
C ARG A 329 1.76 18.90 20.84
N ALA A 330 0.93 19.93 21.04
CA ALA A 330 0.04 20.00 22.19
C ALA A 330 -0.98 18.85 22.19
N ALA A 331 -1.56 18.51 21.03
CA ALA A 331 -2.50 17.40 20.91
C ALA A 331 -1.86 16.04 21.24
N LEU A 332 -0.64 15.78 20.74
CA LEU A 332 0.09 14.54 21.00
C LEU A 332 0.50 14.40 22.47
N ARG A 333 0.79 15.50 23.16
CA ARG A 333 1.11 15.49 24.60
C ARG A 333 0.01 14.86 25.45
N PHE A 334 -1.26 14.94 25.05
CA PHE A 334 -2.37 14.31 25.78
C PHE A 334 -2.59 12.83 25.43
N GLN A 335 -1.95 12.33 24.36
CA GLN A 335 -2.13 10.97 23.86
C GLN A 335 -0.94 10.05 24.18
N LEU A 336 0.24 10.64 24.43
CA LEU A 336 1.44 9.90 24.85
C LEU A 336 1.40 9.63 26.35
N VAL A 337 2.09 8.56 26.78
CA VAL A 337 2.25 8.30 28.21
C VAL A 337 3.30 9.25 28.80
N PRO A 338 3.22 9.58 30.11
CA PRO A 338 4.14 10.54 30.73
C PRO A 338 5.63 10.27 30.48
N GLU A 339 6.06 9.01 30.55
CA GLU A 339 7.48 8.66 30.37
C GLU A 339 7.97 8.95 28.94
N ASP A 340 7.13 8.70 27.94
CA ASP A 340 7.47 8.88 26.53
C ASP A 340 7.38 10.35 26.10
N ILE A 341 6.55 11.16 26.77
CA ILE A 341 6.56 12.62 26.62
C ILE A 341 7.95 13.17 27.02
N VAL A 342 8.50 12.71 28.15
CA VAL A 342 9.83 13.15 28.61
C VAL A 342 10.91 12.73 27.61
N ARG A 343 10.87 11.48 27.13
CA ARG A 343 11.88 10.93 26.22
C ARG A 343 11.86 11.57 24.83
N PHE A 344 10.68 11.71 24.23
CA PHE A 344 10.57 12.01 22.79
C PHE A 344 10.05 13.41 22.47
N LEU A 345 9.34 14.07 23.39
CA LEU A 345 8.79 15.42 23.15
C LEU A 345 9.76 16.52 23.61
N HIS A 346 10.41 16.34 24.77
CA HIS A 346 11.28 17.34 25.40
C HIS A 346 12.74 17.29 24.90
N SER A 347 13.16 16.23 24.21
CA SER A 347 14.48 16.16 23.55
C SER A 347 14.60 17.12 22.35
N SER A 348 13.49 17.72 21.90
CA SER A 348 13.43 18.70 20.80
C SER A 348 14.07 20.05 21.12
N THR A 349 14.30 20.36 22.41
CA THR A 349 14.77 21.70 22.86
C THR A 349 16.29 21.90 22.83
N VAL A 350 17.08 20.88 22.48
CA VAL A 350 18.56 20.94 22.59
C VAL A 350 19.26 20.94 21.21
N ALA A 351 18.53 20.78 20.10
CA ALA A 351 19.12 20.62 18.76
C ALA A 351 18.96 21.83 17.82
N VAL A 352 18.73 23.03 18.37
CA VAL A 352 18.69 24.28 17.59
C VAL A 352 19.62 25.30 18.23
N GLU A 353 20.93 25.07 18.06
CA GLU A 353 21.95 26.12 18.01
C GLU A 353 22.90 25.84 16.85
#